data_AF-A0A2H9P4H7-F1
#
_entry.id   AF-A0A2H9P4H7-F1
#
_cell.length_a   1.000
_cell.length_b   1.000
_cell.length_c   1.000
_cell.angle_alpha   90.00
_cell.angle_beta   90.00
_cell.angle_gamma   90.00
#
_symmetry.space_group_name_H-M   'P 1'
#
loop_
_entity.id
_entity.type
_entity.pdbx_description
1 polymer ?
#
loop_
_entity_poly.entity_id
_entity_poly.type
_entity_poly.pdbx_seq_one_letter_code
_entity_poly.pdbx_strand_id
1 'polypeptide(L)'
;AQPPPVNDKNGGACLIATAAFGSELSPQVQQLRELRDNIILSTQSGTAFMTIFNQFYYSFSPTIADYEREQPIFKEAIKITLTPMLTSLSLLNHVNIDSEQEMIGYGIGIILMNVGMYFGIPVFGIMKIYQFKRK
;
A
#
# COMPACT_ATOMS: atom_id res chain seq x y z
N ALA A 1 0.27 -21.09 25.03
CA ALA A 1 1.41 -20.39 24.42
C ALA A 1 1.09 -18.91 24.43
N GLN A 2 1.92 -18.09 25.07
CA GLN A 2 1.80 -16.64 24.98
C GLN A 2 2.12 -16.21 23.54
N PRO A 3 1.38 -15.25 22.94
CA PRO A 3 1.81 -14.66 21.68
C PRO A 3 3.22 -14.08 21.88
N PRO A 4 4.13 -14.24 20.89
CA PRO A 4 5.48 -13.75 21.00
C PRO A 4 5.47 -12.24 21.29
N PRO A 5 6.43 -11.74 22.07
CA PRO A 5 6.50 -10.33 22.44
C PRO A 5 6.54 -9.49 21.16
N VAL A 6 5.59 -8.57 21.03
CA VAL A 6 5.62 -7.53 20.01
C VAL A 6 6.85 -6.69 20.32
N ASN A 7 7.93 -6.95 19.59
CA ASN A 7 9.11 -6.10 19.62
C ASN A 7 8.68 -4.76 19.00
N ASP A 8 8.34 -3.79 19.86
CA ASP A 8 8.14 -2.37 19.56
C ASP A 8 9.46 -1.67 19.14
N LYS A 9 10.23 -2.33 18.29
CA LYS A 9 11.43 -1.82 17.61
C LYS A 9 11.36 -1.97 16.08
N ASN A 10 10.23 -2.44 15.54
CA ASN A 10 10.05 -2.73 14.12
C ASN A 10 9.38 -1.56 13.37
N GLY A 11 10.07 -0.44 13.21
CA GLY A 11 9.63 0.67 12.35
C GLY A 11 9.54 0.32 10.84
N GLY A 12 9.60 -0.97 10.46
CA GLY A 12 9.60 -1.45 9.08
C GLY A 12 8.67 -2.64 8.79
N ALA A 13 7.76 -3.04 9.68
CA ALA A 13 6.83 -4.13 9.41
C ALA A 13 5.56 -3.65 8.66
N CYS A 14 5.24 -4.28 7.53
CA CYS A 14 4.01 -4.02 6.78
C CYS A 14 2.82 -4.77 7.42
N LEU A 15 2.36 -4.32 8.59
CA LEU A 15 1.32 -4.97 9.42
C LEU A 15 0.01 -5.27 8.68
N ILE A 16 -0.56 -4.27 8.00
CA ILE A 16 -1.82 -4.41 7.23
C ILE A 16 -1.64 -5.42 6.10
N ALA A 17 -0.60 -5.26 5.28
CA ALA A 17 -0.36 -6.20 4.18
C ALA A 17 -0.09 -7.63 4.69
N THR A 18 0.58 -7.77 5.83
CA THR A 18 0.82 -9.06 6.47
C THR A 18 -0.48 -9.71 6.94
N ALA A 19 -1.40 -8.94 7.54
CA ALA A 19 -2.71 -9.44 7.95
C ALA A 19 -3.56 -9.83 6.73
N ALA A 20 -3.56 -8.99 5.69
CA ALA A 20 -4.25 -9.21 4.42
C ALA A 20 -3.76 -10.47 3.69
N PHE A 21 -2.45 -10.64 3.51
CA PHE A 21 -1.86 -11.74 2.74
C PHE A 21 -1.46 -12.95 3.60
N GLY A 22 -1.63 -12.87 4.91
CA GLY A 22 -1.48 -13.97 5.86
C GLY A 22 -0.06 -14.30 6.27
N SER A 23 0.96 -13.68 5.67
CA SER A 23 2.36 -13.90 6.03
C SER A 23 3.24 -12.70 5.65
N GLU A 24 4.21 -12.39 6.50
CA GLU A 24 5.27 -11.42 6.20
C GLU A 24 6.16 -11.90 5.05
N LEU A 25 6.20 -13.22 4.81
CA LEU A 25 6.94 -13.87 3.73
C LEU A 25 6.10 -14.06 2.47
N SER A 26 4.87 -13.55 2.44
CA SER A 26 4.06 -13.59 1.23
C SER A 26 4.74 -12.78 0.12
N PRO A 27 4.65 -13.21 -1.16
CA PRO A 27 5.27 -12.49 -2.28
C PRO A 27 4.88 -11.02 -2.34
N GLN A 28 3.62 -10.70 -2.01
CA GLN A 28 3.09 -9.35 -2.01
C GLN A 28 3.74 -8.46 -0.95
N VAL A 29 3.96 -8.99 0.26
CA VAL A 29 4.63 -8.25 1.33
C VAL A 29 6.12 -8.10 1.04
N GLN A 30 6.76 -9.14 0.49
CA GLN A 30 8.17 -9.07 0.08
C GLN A 30 8.40 -8.04 -1.03
N GLN A 31 7.50 -7.98 -2.02
CA GLN A 31 7.55 -6.96 -3.07
C GLN A 31 7.54 -5.53 -2.50
N LEU A 32 6.70 -5.25 -1.50
CA LEU A 32 6.67 -3.94 -0.84
C LEU A 32 7.97 -3.64 -0.09
N ARG A 33 8.57 -4.66 0.53
CA ARG A 33 9.85 -4.52 1.25
C ARG A 33 10.99 -4.24 0.29
N GLU A 34 11.11 -5.01 -0.78
CA GLU A 34 12.12 -4.82 -1.81
C GLU A 34 12.00 -3.44 -2.45
N LEU A 35 10.78 -3.01 -2.79
CA LEU A 35 10.55 -1.68 -3.34
C LEU A 35 10.99 -0.58 -2.37
N ARG A 36 10.57 -0.69 -1.10
CA ARG A 36 10.96 0.26 -0.06
C ARG A 36 12.47 0.32 0.08
N ASP A 37 13.10 -0.83 0.25
CA ASP A 37 14.51 -0.93 0.63
C ASP A 37 15.44 -0.56 -0.54
N ASN A 38 15.09 -0.95 -1.77
CA ASN A 38 15.97 -0.77 -2.93
C ASN A 38 15.68 0.51 -3.72
N ILE A 39 14.43 0.99 -3.73
CA ILE A 39 14.02 2.12 -4.60
C ILE A 39 13.66 3.35 -3.77
N ILE A 40 12.83 3.20 -2.75
CA ILE A 40 12.34 4.37 -2.00
C ILE A 40 13.43 4.91 -1.06
N LEU A 41 14.09 4.02 -0.30
CA LEU A 41 15.12 4.42 0.66
C LEU A 41 16.49 4.70 0.04
N SER A 42 16.67 4.43 -1.26
CA SER A 42 17.89 4.80 -1.98
C SER A 42 17.97 6.30 -2.33
N THR A 43 16.91 7.06 -2.07
CA THR A 43 16.83 8.50 -2.31
C THR A 43 16.48 9.28 -1.03
N GLN A 44 16.90 10.54 -0.97
CA GLN A 44 16.61 11.44 0.13
C GLN A 44 15.10 11.78 0.18
N SER A 45 14.49 12.05 -0.98
CA SER A 45 13.07 12.33 -1.08
C SER A 45 12.20 11.14 -0.64
N GLY A 46 12.54 9.92 -1.07
CA GLY A 46 11.83 8.71 -0.66
C GLY A 46 12.02 8.40 0.84
N THR A 47 13.21 8.64 1.40
CA THR A 47 13.45 8.50 2.85
C THR A 47 12.61 9.48 3.68
N ALA A 48 12.52 10.74 3.25
CA ALA A 48 11.68 11.75 3.90
C ALA A 48 10.19 11.35 3.85
N PHE A 49 9.73 10.88 2.69
CA PHE A 49 8.37 10.35 2.53
C PHE A 49 8.11 9.18 3.49
N MET A 50 9.00 8.18 3.54
CA MET A 50 8.85 7.02 4.41
C MET A 50 8.83 7.38 5.89
N THR A 51 9.56 8.41 6.30
CA THR A 51 9.56 8.90 7.69
C THR A 51 8.16 9.38 8.09
N ILE A 52 7.56 10.24 7.27
CA ILE A 52 6.21 10.78 7.51
C ILE A 52 5.16 9.66 7.39
N PHE A 53 5.29 8.84 6.35
CA PHE A 53 4.41 7.70 6.12
C PHE A 53 4.41 6.75 7.32
N ASN A 54 5.58 6.36 7.82
CA ASN A 54 5.69 5.44 8.95
C ASN A 54 5.04 6.00 10.21
N GLN A 55 5.25 7.29 10.52
CA GLN A 55 4.63 7.93 11.67
C GLN A 55 3.10 7.83 11.60
N PHE A 56 2.51 8.11 10.43
CA PHE A 56 1.08 7.99 10.25
C PHE A 56 0.64 6.52 10.24
N TYR A 57 1.31 5.67 9.47
CA TYR A 57 1.02 4.25 9.27
C TYR A 57 0.96 3.47 10.59
N TYR A 58 1.97 3.61 11.46
CA TYR A 58 2.01 2.88 12.73
C TYR A 58 1.02 3.42 13.77
N SER A 59 0.45 4.61 13.58
CA SER A 59 -0.57 5.14 14.49
C SER A 59 -1.91 4.41 14.39
N PHE A 60 -2.21 3.76 13.26
CA PHE A 60 -3.48 3.05 13.05
C PHE A 60 -3.33 1.60 12.59
N SER A 61 -2.19 1.23 11.98
CA SER A 61 -2.02 -0.10 11.39
C SER A 61 -2.17 -1.28 12.35
N PRO A 62 -1.80 -1.22 13.65
CA PRO A 62 -2.04 -2.33 14.57
C PRO A 62 -3.53 -2.65 14.70
N THR A 63 -4.35 -1.61 14.92
CA THR A 63 -5.80 -1.73 15.07
C THR A 63 -6.47 -2.30 13.81
N ILE A 64 -6.04 -1.85 12.63
CA ILE A 64 -6.55 -2.37 11.36
C ILE A 64 -6.15 -3.83 11.17
N ALA A 65 -4.90 -4.18 11.44
CA ALA A 65 -4.40 -5.54 11.31
C ALA A 65 -5.09 -6.53 12.27
N ASP A 66 -5.44 -6.08 13.48
CA ASP A 66 -6.23 -6.88 14.42
C ASP A 66 -7.65 -7.11 13.88
N TYR A 67 -8.28 -6.07 13.34
CA TYR A 67 -9.62 -6.20 12.75
C TYR A 67 -9.65 -7.13 11.52
N GLU A 68 -8.60 -7.12 10.70
CA GLU A 68 -8.43 -8.08 9.59
C GLU A 68 -8.35 -9.53 10.04
N ARG A 69 -7.77 -9.80 11.23
CA ARG A 69 -7.69 -11.16 11.80
C ARG A 69 -9.04 -11.65 12.30
N GLU A 70 -9.88 -10.75 12.79
CA GLU A 70 -11.21 -11.07 13.33
C GLU A 70 -12.26 -11.22 12.24
N GLN A 71 -12.17 -10.46 11.15
CA GLN A 71 -13.21 -10.35 10.13
C GLN A 71 -12.70 -10.76 8.73
N PRO A 72 -12.97 -12.00 8.27
CA PRO A 72 -12.50 -12.50 6.97
C PRO A 72 -12.98 -11.66 5.78
N ILE A 73 -14.18 -11.08 5.86
CA ILE A 73 -14.73 -10.20 4.80
C ILE A 73 -13.92 -8.91 4.71
N PHE A 74 -13.55 -8.33 5.86
CA PHE A 74 -12.74 -7.11 5.89
C PHE A 74 -11.33 -7.37 5.34
N LYS A 75 -10.71 -8.49 5.71
CA LYS A 75 -9.44 -8.94 5.13
C LYS A 75 -9.50 -9.03 3.60
N GLU A 76 -10.53 -9.65 3.03
CA GLU A 76 -10.68 -9.73 1.58
C GLU A 76 -10.91 -8.35 0.93
N ALA A 77 -11.64 -7.45 1.59
CA ALA A 77 -11.78 -6.08 1.12
C ALA A 77 -10.42 -5.37 1.08
N ILE A 78 -9.61 -5.48 2.13
CA ILE A 78 -8.26 -4.91 2.16
C ILE A 78 -7.38 -5.51 1.06
N LYS A 79 -7.43 -6.83 0.82
CA LYS A 79 -6.70 -7.46 -0.29
C LYS A 79 -7.10 -6.89 -1.65
N ILE A 80 -8.41 -6.73 -1.91
CA ILE A 80 -8.93 -6.15 -3.15
C ILE A 80 -8.43 -4.71 -3.30
N THR A 81 -8.44 -3.93 -2.21
CA THR A 81 -7.91 -2.57 -2.22
C THR A 81 -6.40 -2.55 -2.46
N LEU A 82 -5.60 -3.39 -1.80
CA LEU A 82 -4.13 -3.36 -1.93
C LEU A 82 -3.61 -3.88 -3.27
N THR A 83 -4.33 -4.79 -3.93
CA THR A 83 -3.91 -5.41 -5.19
C THR A 83 -3.57 -4.41 -6.30
N PRO A 84 -4.45 -3.46 -6.69
CA PRO A 84 -4.12 -2.46 -7.70
C PRO A 84 -2.94 -1.58 -7.30
N MET A 85 -2.80 -1.25 -6.02
CA MET A 85 -1.64 -0.51 -5.51
C MET A 85 -0.35 -1.29 -5.71
N LEU A 86 -0.31 -2.57 -5.32
CA LEU A 86 0.86 -3.45 -5.52
C LEU A 86 1.26 -3.54 -6.98
N THR A 87 0.28 -3.68 -7.88
CA THR A 87 0.53 -3.71 -9.33
C THR A 87 1.12 -2.38 -9.81
N SER A 88 0.56 -1.24 -9.40
CA SER A 88 1.08 0.08 -9.78
C SER A 88 2.51 0.32 -9.27
N LEU A 89 2.80 -0.14 -8.05
CA LEU A 89 4.11 -0.03 -7.42
C LEU A 89 5.16 -0.94 -8.07
N SER A 90 4.74 -2.10 -8.61
CA SER A 90 5.64 -2.98 -9.38
C SER A 90 6.25 -2.31 -10.61
N LEU A 91 5.62 -1.25 -11.13
CA LEU A 91 6.15 -0.48 -12.26
C LEU A 91 7.45 0.24 -11.88
N LEU A 92 7.62 0.64 -10.61
CA LEU A 92 8.86 1.24 -10.12
C LEU A 92 10.04 0.29 -10.22
N ASN A 93 9.82 -1.02 -10.06
CA ASN A 93 10.88 -2.02 -10.18
C ASN A 93 11.40 -2.20 -11.61
N HIS A 94 10.70 -1.67 -12.61
CA HIS A 94 11.06 -1.80 -14.02
C HIS A 94 11.59 -0.50 -14.63
N VAL A 95 11.60 0.60 -13.87
CA VAL A 95 12.14 1.88 -14.31
C VAL A 95 13.46 2.15 -13.59
N ASN A 96 14.43 2.68 -14.32
CA ASN A 96 15.68 3.14 -13.71
C ASN A 96 15.43 4.49 -13.07
N ILE A 97 15.57 4.57 -11.75
CA ILE A 97 15.50 5.83 -11.00
C ILE A 97 16.92 6.23 -10.67
N ASP A 98 17.48 7.10 -11.50
CA ASP A 98 18.88 7.54 -11.40
C ASP A 98 18.99 8.92 -10.71
N SER A 99 17.86 9.58 -10.44
CA SER A 99 17.81 10.91 -9.81
C SER A 99 16.65 11.12 -8.82
N GLU A 100 16.82 12.09 -7.91
CA GLU A 100 15.77 12.54 -6.97
C GLU A 100 14.51 13.06 -7.69
N GLN A 101 14.69 13.72 -8.85
CA GLN A 101 13.59 14.29 -9.60
C GLN A 101 12.71 13.20 -10.22
N GLU A 102 13.33 12.13 -10.71
CA GLU A 102 12.62 10.95 -11.22
C GLU A 102 11.87 10.24 -10.09
N MET A 103 12.49 10.06 -8.91
CA MET A 103 11.80 9.47 -7.76
C MET A 103 10.54 10.26 -7.38
N ILE A 104 10.65 11.59 -7.30
CA ILE A 104 9.50 12.45 -7.01
C ILE A 104 8.45 12.36 -8.13
N GLY A 105 8.88 12.43 -9.39
CA GLY A 105 7.99 12.38 -10.55
C GLY A 105 7.20 11.08 -10.64
N TYR A 106 7.88 9.93 -10.55
CA TYR A 106 7.25 8.61 -10.55
C TYR A 106 6.41 8.38 -9.28
N GLY A 107 6.90 8.82 -8.11
CA GLY A 107 6.15 8.75 -6.86
C GLY A 107 4.81 9.49 -6.93
N ILE A 108 4.82 10.74 -7.39
CA ILE A 108 3.60 11.53 -7.62
C ILE A 108 2.72 10.88 -8.68
N GLY A 109 3.31 10.41 -9.78
CA GLY A 109 2.57 9.73 -10.85
C GLY A 109 1.80 8.50 -10.35
N ILE A 110 2.42 7.68 -9.52
CA ILE A 110 1.79 6.49 -8.94
C ILE A 110 0.71 6.86 -7.94
N ILE A 111 0.93 7.87 -7.09
CA ILE A 111 -0.10 8.37 -6.17
C ILE A 111 -1.32 8.84 -6.96
N LEU A 112 -1.12 9.66 -7.99
CA LEU A 112 -2.20 10.16 -8.85
C LEU A 112 -2.91 9.02 -9.60
N MET A 113 -2.17 8.04 -10.11
CA MET A 113 -2.75 6.86 -10.75
C MET A 113 -3.63 6.06 -9.78
N ASN A 114 -3.16 5.81 -8.56
CA ASN A 114 -3.92 5.11 -7.53
C ASN A 114 -5.18 5.89 -7.14
N VAL A 115 -5.05 7.18 -6.85
CA VAL A 115 -6.20 8.05 -6.54
C VAL A 115 -7.21 8.04 -7.71
N GLY A 116 -6.72 8.20 -8.94
CA GLY A 116 -7.54 8.12 -10.14
C GLY A 116 -8.29 6.78 -10.25
N MET A 117 -7.65 5.67 -9.87
CA MET A 117 -8.29 4.36 -9.88
C MET A 117 -9.34 4.20 -8.77
N TYR A 118 -9.01 4.55 -7.52
CA TYR A 118 -9.91 4.39 -6.37
C TYR A 118 -11.12 5.31 -6.41
N PHE A 119 -11.00 6.50 -6.99
CA PHE A 119 -12.13 7.42 -7.14
C PHE A 119 -12.79 7.32 -8.50
N GLY A 120 -12.00 7.17 -9.58
CA GLY A 120 -12.50 7.18 -10.95
C GLY A 120 -13.37 5.96 -11.28
N ILE A 121 -12.97 4.75 -10.88
CA ILE A 121 -13.76 3.54 -11.16
C ILE A 121 -15.13 3.60 -10.47
N PRO A 122 -15.23 3.87 -9.14
CA PRO A 122 -16.54 3.99 -8.48
C PRO A 122 -17.40 5.13 -9.05
N VAL A 123 -16.83 6.32 -9.30
CA VAL A 123 -17.57 7.46 -9.84
C VAL A 123 -18.12 7.15 -11.24
N PHE A 124 -17.31 6.56 -12.11
CA PHE A 124 -17.77 6.13 -13.44
C PHE A 124 -18.87 5.08 -13.36
N GLY A 125 -18.74 4.10 -12.46
CA GLY A 125 -19.77 3.08 -12.21
C GLY A 125 -21.10 3.71 -11.77
N ILE A 126 -21.06 4.61 -10.79
CA ILE A 126 -22.26 5.33 -10.29
C ILE A 126 -22.89 6.15 -11.41
N MET A 127 -22.10 6.90 -12.18
CA MET A 127 -22.59 7.70 -13.30
C MET A 127 -23.27 6.83 -14.36
N LYS A 128 -22.68 5.68 -14.72
CA LYS A 128 -23.26 4.74 -15.68
C LYS A 128 -24.58 4.15 -15.18
N ILE A 129 -24.67 3.75 -13.91
CA ILE A 129 -25.91 3.25 -13.29
C ILE A 129 -26.99 4.33 -13.34
N TYR A 130 -26.65 5.57 -13.01
CA TYR A 130 -27.58 6.68 -13.03
C TYR A 130 -28.04 7.06 -14.44
N GLN A 131 -27.15 7.01 -15.44
CA GLN A 131 -27.52 7.18 -16.85
C GLN A 131 -28.44 6.07 -17.34
N PHE A 132 -28.22 4.82 -16.89
CA PHE A 132 -29.08 3.70 -17.25
C PHE A 132 -30.46 3.81 -16.60
N LYS A 133 -30.55 4.28 -15.34
CA LYS A 133 -31.84 4.56 -14.66
C LYS A 133 -32.60 5.76 -15.22
N ARG A 134 -31.93 6.67 -15.94
CA ARG A 134 -32.57 7.83 -16.61
C ARG A 134 -33.07 7.52 -18.03
N LYS A 135 -32.67 6.39 -18.62
CA LYS A 135 -33.23 5.87 -19.87
C LYS A 135 -34.40 4.95 -19.58
#